data_AF-A0A9D3ZQE1-F1
#
_entry.id   AF-A0A9D3ZQE1-F1
#
_cell.length_a   1.000
_cell.length_b   1.000
_cell.length_c   1.000
_cell.angle_alpha   90.00
_cell.angle_beta   90.00
_cell.angle_gamma   90.00
#
_symmetry.space_group_name_H-M   'P 1'
#
loop_
_entity.id
_entity.type
_entity.pdbx_description
1 polymer ?
#
loop_
_entity_poly.entity_id
_entity_poly.type
_entity_poly.pdbx_seq_one_letter_code
_entity_poly.pdbx_strand_id
1 'polypeptide(L)'
;MGMRLRYGTQMNMEAWLASMKMKNMKMWRIRASYSPVAKCLQIKTFHNEHHYSVSFKNKMVTVAMIAQHFIATIKDHPKMKLREIQRRCASEMNVNVTIDCCYRAKKIVKEKMAGNHKEEFGLLWDYAMS
;
A
#
# COMPACT_ATOMS: atom_id res chain seq x y z
N MET A 1 -48.04 -28.26 7.76
CA MET A 1 -48.08 -27.04 6.91
C MET A 1 -46.86 -27.04 6.02
N GLY A 2 -47.03 -27.37 4.73
CA GLY A 2 -45.93 -27.52 3.78
C GLY A 2 -45.52 -26.18 3.18
N MET A 3 -44.22 -25.88 3.21
CA MET A 3 -43.64 -24.80 2.41
C MET A 3 -42.98 -25.40 1.18
N ARG A 4 -43.56 -25.06 0.02
CA ARG A 4 -43.07 -25.34 -1.32
C ARG A 4 -41.85 -24.47 -1.60
N LEU A 5 -40.66 -25.06 -1.71
CA LEU A 5 -39.47 -24.38 -2.22
C LEU A 5 -39.40 -24.55 -3.74
N ARG A 6 -39.36 -23.43 -4.48
CA ARG A 6 -39.05 -23.41 -5.90
C ARG A 6 -37.53 -23.32 -6.10
N TYR A 7 -37.02 -24.26 -6.91
CA TYR A 7 -35.73 -24.36 -7.62
C TYR A 7 -34.47 -23.74 -7.00
N GLY A 8 -33.48 -24.60 -6.72
CA GLY A 8 -32.08 -24.22 -6.57
C GLY A 8 -31.33 -25.09 -5.55
N THR A 9 -30.71 -26.17 -6.05
CA THR A 9 -29.65 -26.99 -5.41
C THR A 9 -29.67 -27.14 -3.88
N GLN A 10 -30.03 -28.33 -3.41
CA GLN A 10 -29.92 -28.75 -2.02
C GLN A 10 -28.47 -28.61 -1.53
N MET A 11 -28.17 -27.55 -0.78
CA MET A 11 -26.86 -27.33 -0.19
C MET A 11 -26.63 -28.40 0.88
N ASN A 12 -25.57 -29.20 0.74
CA ASN A 12 -25.27 -30.26 1.69
C ASN A 12 -24.89 -29.68 3.07
N MET A 13 -25.09 -30.47 4.13
CA MET A 13 -24.90 -30.04 5.52
C MET A 13 -23.46 -29.55 5.78
N GLU A 14 -22.46 -30.15 5.13
CA GLU A 14 -21.05 -29.74 5.17
C GLU A 14 -20.84 -28.33 4.57
N ALA A 15 -21.43 -28.04 3.41
CA ALA A 15 -21.37 -26.73 2.76
C ALA A 15 -22.14 -25.67 3.54
N TRP A 16 -23.24 -26.05 4.19
CA TRP A 16 -23.96 -25.16 5.12
C TRP A 16 -23.12 -24.85 6.36
N LEU A 17 -22.50 -25.85 6.98
CA LEU A 17 -21.58 -25.67 8.11
C LEU A 17 -20.35 -24.83 7.73
N ALA A 18 -19.76 -25.05 6.55
CA ALA A 18 -18.65 -24.25 6.03
C ALA A 18 -19.06 -22.79 5.76
N SER A 19 -20.26 -22.55 5.23
CA SER A 19 -20.83 -21.21 5.01
C SER A 19 -21.13 -20.49 6.34
N MET A 20 -21.67 -21.22 7.33
CA MET A 20 -21.91 -20.73 8.69
C MET A 20 -20.58 -20.40 9.41
N LYS A 21 -19.55 -21.22 9.22
CA LYS A 21 -18.19 -21.04 9.76
C LYS A 21 -17.47 -19.86 9.11
N MET A 22 -17.66 -19.64 7.81
CA MET A 22 -17.18 -18.43 7.11
C MET A 22 -17.91 -17.16 7.57
N LYS A 23 -19.22 -17.20 7.81
CA LYS A 23 -19.98 -16.05 8.36
C LYS A 23 -19.56 -15.67 9.79
N ASN A 24 -19.08 -16.63 10.57
CA ASN A 24 -18.55 -16.42 11.93
C ASN A 24 -17.03 -16.20 11.99
N MET A 25 -16.34 -16.15 10.84
CA MET A 25 -14.91 -15.91 10.78
C MET A 25 -14.64 -14.44 11.11
N LYS A 26 -14.11 -14.18 12.31
CA LYS A 26 -13.87 -12.82 12.81
C LYS A 26 -12.73 -12.19 12.00
N MET A 27 -13.05 -11.10 11.32
CA MET A 27 -12.09 -10.27 10.58
C MET A 27 -11.01 -9.71 11.53
N TRP A 28 -9.78 -9.51 11.03
CA TRP A 28 -8.73 -8.77 11.75
C TRP A 28 -9.25 -7.42 12.23
N ARG A 29 -9.21 -7.19 13.54
CA ARG A 29 -9.75 -5.97 14.18
C ARG A 29 -9.05 -5.69 15.51
N ILE A 30 -8.74 -4.42 15.72
CA ILE A 30 -8.28 -3.90 17.02
C ILE A 30 -9.31 -2.90 17.51
N ARG A 31 -9.85 -3.10 18.71
CA ARG A 31 -10.70 -2.11 19.39
C ARG A 31 -9.93 -1.54 20.57
N ALA A 32 -9.69 -0.24 20.54
CA ALA A 32 -9.17 0.50 21.66
C ALA A 32 -10.17 1.56 22.12
N SER A 33 -10.15 1.87 23.41
CA SER A 33 -10.93 2.98 23.96
C SER A 33 -10.20 3.57 25.15
N TYR A 34 -10.40 4.86 25.39
CA TYR A 34 -9.85 5.53 26.55
C TYR A 34 -10.45 4.93 27.84
N SER A 35 -9.58 4.59 28.79
CA SER A 35 -9.97 4.12 30.11
C SER A 35 -9.79 5.28 31.09
N PRO A 36 -10.88 5.84 31.67
CA PRO A 36 -10.79 6.92 32.66
C PRO A 36 -10.02 6.49 33.91
N VAL A 37 -10.06 5.19 34.24
CA VAL A 37 -9.40 4.60 35.42
C VAL A 37 -7.90 4.54 35.22
N ALA A 38 -7.45 4.02 34.08
CA ALA A 38 -6.02 3.92 33.76
C ALA A 38 -5.44 5.22 33.17
N LYS A 39 -6.29 6.21 32.89
CA LYS A 39 -5.96 7.48 32.21
C LYS A 39 -5.17 7.30 30.91
N CYS A 40 -5.46 6.22 30.17
CA CYS A 40 -4.75 5.88 28.94
C CYS A 40 -5.65 5.17 27.92
N LEU A 41 -5.21 5.11 26.67
CA LEU A 41 -5.87 4.36 25.60
C LEU A 41 -5.59 2.87 25.80
N GLN A 42 -6.63 2.08 26.07
CA GLN A 42 -6.49 0.65 26.32
C GLN A 42 -7.07 -0.17 25.15
N ILE A 43 -6.33 -1.17 24.71
CA ILE A 43 -6.81 -2.16 23.73
C ILE A 43 -7.73 -3.15 24.46
N LYS A 44 -9.01 -3.17 24.09
CA LYS A 44 -10.04 -4.02 24.70
C LYS A 44 -10.26 -5.33 23.94
N THR A 45 -10.01 -5.31 22.64
CA THR A 45 -10.22 -6.49 21.80
C THR A 45 -9.18 -6.51 20.71
N PHE A 46 -8.49 -7.64 20.60
CA PHE A 46 -7.52 -7.91 19.55
C PHE A 46 -7.90 -9.22 18.87
N HIS A 47 -8.26 -9.15 17.59
CA HIS A 47 -8.47 -10.32 16.74
C HIS A 47 -7.33 -10.37 15.73
N ASN A 48 -6.40 -11.30 15.96
CA ASN A 48 -5.19 -11.46 15.15
C ASN A 48 -5.37 -12.38 13.94
N GLU A 49 -6.50 -13.06 13.83
CA GLU A 49 -6.75 -13.99 12.74
C GLU A 49 -6.93 -13.23 11.43
N HIS A 50 -5.99 -13.42 10.52
CA HIS A 50 -5.98 -12.81 9.20
C HIS A 50 -6.13 -13.92 8.15
N HIS A 51 -7.33 -14.04 7.57
CA HIS A 51 -7.61 -14.99 6.51
C HIS A 51 -7.39 -14.43 5.09
N TYR A 52 -6.89 -13.19 4.98
CA TYR A 52 -6.55 -12.64 3.68
C TYR A 52 -5.23 -13.22 3.17
N SER A 53 -5.23 -13.64 1.92
CA SER A 53 -4.01 -13.91 1.16
C SER A 53 -3.20 -12.62 1.02
N VAL A 54 -1.87 -12.76 0.95
CA VAL A 54 -0.96 -11.62 0.75
C VAL A 54 -1.32 -10.94 -0.58
N SER A 55 -1.93 -9.75 -0.51
CA SER A 55 -2.27 -8.98 -1.70
C SER A 55 -1.15 -7.99 -1.99
N PHE A 56 -0.52 -8.09 -3.15
CA PHE A 56 0.54 -7.17 -3.57
C PHE A 56 0.02 -5.80 -4.07
N LYS A 57 -1.29 -5.55 -3.95
CA LYS A 57 -1.95 -4.28 -4.29
C LYS A 57 -2.11 -3.46 -3.01
N ASN A 58 -1.06 -2.74 -2.62
CA ASN A 58 -1.12 -1.86 -1.47
C ASN A 58 -1.65 -0.47 -1.88
N LYS A 59 -2.87 -0.10 -1.44
CA LYS A 59 -3.45 1.23 -1.70
C LYS A 59 -2.71 2.36 -0.99
N MET A 60 -1.90 2.06 0.02
CA MET A 60 -1.16 3.07 0.79
C MET A 60 0.14 3.51 0.09
N VAL A 61 0.68 2.69 -0.80
CA VAL A 61 1.89 3.05 -1.55
C VAL A 61 1.51 3.91 -2.74
N THR A 62 1.75 5.21 -2.61
CA THR A 62 1.52 6.19 -3.66
C THR A 62 2.75 6.35 -4.56
N VAL A 63 2.55 6.85 -5.78
CA VAL A 63 3.64 7.15 -6.72
C VAL A 63 4.66 8.12 -6.11
N ALA A 64 4.21 9.08 -5.30
CA ALA A 64 5.08 10.03 -4.61
C ALA A 64 5.99 9.35 -3.58
N MET A 65 5.46 8.38 -2.83
CA MET A 65 6.24 7.60 -1.87
C MET A 65 7.33 6.78 -2.58
N ILE A 66 7.00 6.14 -3.71
CA ILE A 66 7.97 5.41 -4.53
C ILE A 66 9.05 6.37 -5.06
N ALA A 67 8.64 7.54 -5.56
CA ALA A 67 9.57 8.54 -6.06
C ALA A 67 10.57 8.97 -4.97
N GLN A 68 10.08 9.27 -3.76
CA GLN A 68 10.90 9.65 -2.61
C GLN A 68 11.87 8.56 -2.19
N HIS A 69 11.40 7.32 -2.11
CA HIS A 69 12.24 6.17 -1.72
C HIS A 69 13.38 5.93 -2.71
N PHE A 70 13.14 6.11 -4.01
CA PHE A 70 14.12 5.84 -5.06
C PHE A 70 14.87 7.07 -5.58
N ILE A 71 14.83 8.23 -4.92
CA ILE A 71 15.54 9.45 -5.37
C ILE A 71 17.04 9.17 -5.56
N ALA A 72 17.71 8.66 -4.52
CA ALA A 72 19.16 8.42 -4.55
C ALA A 72 19.52 7.39 -5.64
N THR A 73 18.82 6.27 -5.64
CA THR A 73 18.99 5.18 -6.61
C THR A 73 18.86 5.65 -8.07
N ILE A 74 17.87 6.51 -8.36
CA ILE A 74 17.66 7.06 -9.70
C ILE A 74 18.71 8.13 -10.03
N LYS A 75 19.23 8.87 -9.04
CA LYS A 75 20.30 9.85 -9.20
C LYS A 75 21.60 9.17 -9.62
N ASP A 76 21.96 8.09 -8.95
CA ASP A 76 23.18 7.34 -9.23
C ASP A 76 23.08 6.59 -10.57
N HIS A 77 21.88 6.15 -10.94
CA HIS A 77 21.63 5.37 -12.16
C HIS A 77 20.52 5.99 -13.02
N PRO A 78 20.75 7.14 -13.68
CA PRO A 78 19.70 7.85 -14.43
C PRO A 78 19.14 7.02 -15.60
N LYS A 79 19.95 6.12 -16.16
CA LYS A 79 19.58 5.18 -17.23
C LYS A 79 18.86 3.90 -16.74
N MET A 80 18.52 3.81 -15.46
CA MET A 80 17.84 2.64 -14.89
C MET A 80 16.54 2.31 -15.64
N LYS A 81 16.35 1.04 -16.01
CA LYS A 81 15.15 0.57 -16.72
C LYS A 81 13.92 0.55 -15.78
N LEU A 82 12.73 0.81 -16.32
CA LEU A 82 11.48 0.81 -15.53
C LEU A 82 11.19 -0.55 -14.88
N ARG A 83 11.52 -1.66 -15.56
CA ARG A 83 11.40 -3.01 -15.00
C ARG A 83 12.31 -3.25 -13.81
N GLU A 84 13.47 -2.60 -13.78
CA GLU A 84 14.39 -2.71 -12.64
C GLU A 84 13.83 -1.96 -11.42
N ILE A 85 13.26 -0.78 -11.62
CA ILE A 85 12.54 -0.04 -10.57
C ILE A 85 11.38 -0.89 -10.04
N GLN A 86 10.61 -1.53 -10.93
CA GLN A 86 9.51 -2.41 -10.53
C GLN A 86 9.99 -3.59 -9.67
N ARG A 87 11.10 -4.23 -10.06
CA ARG A 87 11.71 -5.32 -9.29
C ARG A 87 12.16 -4.84 -7.90
N ARG A 88 12.77 -3.66 -7.82
CA ARG A 88 13.17 -3.04 -6.56
C ARG A 88 11.98 -2.69 -5.67
N CYS A 89 10.89 -2.16 -6.23
CA CYS A 89 9.64 -1.96 -5.48
C CYS A 89 9.10 -3.27 -4.88
N ALA A 90 9.16 -4.37 -5.63
CA ALA A 90 8.74 -5.67 -5.15
C ALA A 90 9.66 -6.23 -4.05
N SER A 91 10.98 -5.99 -4.15
CA SER A 91 11.96 -6.50 -3.19
C SER A 91 12.08 -5.65 -1.91
N GLU A 92 12.09 -4.32 -2.05
CA GLU A 92 12.37 -3.38 -0.95
C GLU A 92 11.09 -2.93 -0.24
N MET A 93 9.99 -2.78 -0.99
CA MET A 93 8.70 -2.30 -0.43
C MET A 93 7.64 -3.40 -0.36
N ASN A 94 7.93 -4.61 -0.85
CA ASN A 94 6.97 -5.73 -0.95
C ASN A 94 5.68 -5.35 -1.70
N VAL A 95 5.74 -4.43 -2.68
CA VAL A 95 4.59 -3.98 -3.46
C VAL A 95 4.76 -4.29 -4.95
N ASN A 96 3.72 -4.87 -5.57
CA ASN A 96 3.70 -5.07 -7.01
C ASN A 96 3.07 -3.86 -7.70
N VAL A 97 3.94 -2.99 -8.21
CA VAL A 97 3.55 -1.75 -8.90
C VAL A 97 3.44 -1.98 -10.41
N THR A 98 2.63 -1.18 -11.09
CA THR A 98 2.57 -1.18 -12.56
C THR A 98 3.76 -0.44 -13.15
N ILE A 99 4.11 -0.73 -14.40
CA ILE A 99 5.17 -0.02 -15.13
C ILE A 99 4.86 1.49 -15.24
N ASP A 100 3.59 1.86 -15.42
CA ASP A 100 3.17 3.27 -15.46
C ASP A 100 3.46 4.00 -14.13
N CYS A 101 3.22 3.36 -12.99
CA CYS A 101 3.58 3.92 -11.69
C CYS A 101 5.10 4.16 -11.58
N CYS A 102 5.92 3.20 -12.04
CA CYS A 102 7.37 3.36 -12.08
C CYS A 102 7.81 4.50 -13.00
N TYR A 103 7.16 4.65 -14.17
CA TYR A 103 7.43 5.74 -15.09
C TYR A 103 7.14 7.10 -14.47
N ARG A 104 5.96 7.25 -13.85
CA ARG A 104 5.56 8.48 -13.17
C ARG A 104 6.47 8.80 -11.98
N ALA A 105 6.83 7.81 -11.18
CA ALA A 105 7.78 7.98 -10.08
C ALA A 105 9.14 8.48 -10.61
N LYS A 106 9.67 7.85 -11.67
CA LYS A 106 10.91 8.27 -12.31
C LYS A 106 10.83 9.68 -12.89
N LYS A 107 9.69 10.07 -13.45
CA LYS A 107 9.45 11.43 -13.97
C LYS A 107 9.50 12.47 -12.85
N ILE A 108 8.81 12.22 -11.73
CA ILE A 108 8.84 13.11 -10.55
C ILE A 108 10.27 13.34 -10.05
N VAL A 109 11.06 12.27 -9.96
CA VAL A 109 12.46 12.39 -9.51
C VAL A 109 13.28 13.24 -10.48
N LYS A 110 13.12 13.04 -11.80
CA LYS A 110 13.81 13.86 -12.81
C LYS A 110 13.42 15.33 -12.75
N GLU A 111 12.13 15.63 -12.62
CA GLU A 111 11.64 17.00 -12.50
C GLU A 111 12.21 17.68 -11.25
N LYS A 112 12.24 16.96 -10.12
CA LYS A 112 12.83 17.47 -8.88
C LYS A 112 14.33 17.77 -9.01
N MET A 113 15.08 16.92 -9.71
CA MET A 113 16.49 17.18 -10.00
C MET A 113 16.70 18.41 -10.89
N ALA A 114 15.89 18.56 -11.93
CA ALA A 114 15.97 19.70 -12.83
C ALA A 114 15.63 21.03 -12.13
N GLY A 115 14.63 21.02 -11.23
CA GLY A 115 14.28 22.17 -10.40
C GLY A 115 15.42 22.58 -9.47
N ASN A 116 16.01 21.62 -8.76
CA ASN A 116 17.13 21.87 -7.84
C ASN A 116 18.34 22.47 -8.55
N HIS A 117 18.71 21.97 -9.74
CA HIS A 117 19.80 22.56 -10.52
C HIS A 117 19.50 24.02 -10.90
N LYS A 118 18.27 24.34 -11.30
CA LYS A 118 17.89 25.70 -11.68
C LYS A 118 18.01 26.67 -10.49
N GLU A 119 17.62 26.23 -9.30
CA GLU A 119 17.75 26.99 -8.05
C GLU A 119 19.23 27.20 -7.67
N GLU A 120 20.04 26.15 -7.72
CA GLU A 120 21.48 26.21 -7.42
C GLU A 120 22.24 27.13 -8.39
N PHE A 121 21.93 27.07 -9.69
CA PHE A 121 22.53 27.98 -10.67
C PHE A 121 22.03 29.42 -10.51
N GLY A 122 20.77 29.64 -10.11
CA GLY A 122 20.22 30.97 -9.84
C GLY A 122 21.01 31.72 -8.75
N LEU A 123 21.39 31.02 -7.68
CA LEU A 123 22.18 31.60 -6.58
C LEU A 123 23.59 32.05 -7.02
N LEU A 124 24.22 31.35 -7.96
CA LEU A 124 25.52 31.75 -8.52
C LEU A 124 25.43 33.05 -9.33
N TRP A 125 24.34 33.23 -10.09
CA TRP A 125 24.10 34.45 -10.86
C TRP A 125 23.85 35.66 -9.95
N ASP A 126 23.10 35.46 -8.86
CA ASP A 126 22.86 36.51 -7.87
C ASP A 126 24.16 36.91 -7.15
N TYR A 127 25.07 35.96 -6.91
CA TYR A 127 26.40 36.23 -6.33
C TYR A 127 27.33 36.99 -7.27
N ALA A 128 27.30 36.71 -8.57
CA ALA A 128 28.14 37.40 -9.55
C ALA A 128 27.68 38.83 -9.86
N MET A 129 26.45 39.19 -9.45
CA MET A 129 25.84 40.50 -9.67
C MET A 129 25.79 41.38 -8.41
N SER A 130 26.29 40.90 -7.26
CA SER A 130 26.49 41.68 -6.03
C SER A 130 27.92 42.20 -5.93
#